data_AF-A0A939BRW0-F1
#
_entry.id   AF-A0A939BRW0-F1
#
_cell.length_a   1.000
_cell.length_b   1.000
_cell.length_c   1.000
_cell.angle_alpha   90.00
_cell.angle_beta   90.00
_cell.angle_gamma   90.00
#
_symmetry.space_group_name_H-M   'P 1'
#
loop_
_entity.id
_entity.type
_entity.pdbx_description
1 polymer ?
#
loop_
_entity_poly.entity_id
_entity_poly.type
_entity_poly.pdbx_seq_one_letter_code
_entity_poly.pdbx_strand_id
1 'polypeptide(L)'
;MQEINIQSLMDVTYGLYIISSKSGDKLNGCIGNAVTQTSAEPPTIAVCVNQKHLTNQYIKESGVFSISILSKDLPRKTLGDFGFKSGRDIDKFAETDYMLGETGAPILTEYTLSYIEAEVIEQVEVETHTMFIGKIVKSDYVDQDKEPLTYDYYHNVMKGKSPEGAPTYSGGEEEKSQKEEQSEQQKYKCEVCGYVYDPAKGDPDNGVEAGTAWEDLPHGWKCPVCGVDKDQFFPLEAKVTSEEEDKAGSDLAKYECDVCGYVYDPAEGDPDSGIEAGTAFEDLPEDWVCPICGVGKDQFTKIED
;
A
#
# COMPACT_ATOMS: atom_id res chain seq x y z
N MET A 1 -13.14 -6.82 25.64
CA MET A 1 -13.64 -5.79 24.70
C MET A 1 -13.61 -6.43 23.33
N GLN A 2 -14.67 -6.28 22.53
CA GLN A 2 -14.57 -6.65 21.12
C GLN A 2 -13.57 -5.72 20.46
N GLU A 3 -12.66 -6.31 19.69
CA GLU A 3 -11.71 -5.58 18.87
C GLU A 3 -12.48 -4.82 17.78
N ILE A 4 -12.13 -3.56 17.56
CA ILE A 4 -12.80 -2.72 16.56
C ILE A 4 -12.27 -3.12 15.19
N ASN A 5 -13.16 -3.56 14.28
CA ASN A 5 -12.79 -3.77 12.89
C ASN A 5 -12.69 -2.41 12.17
N ILE A 6 -11.46 -1.89 12.06
CA ILE A 6 -11.16 -0.59 11.43
C ILE A 6 -11.58 -0.56 9.96
N GLN A 7 -11.54 -1.70 9.25
CA GLN A 7 -11.94 -1.75 7.85
C GLN A 7 -13.41 -1.37 7.65
N SER A 8 -14.28 -1.66 8.62
CA SER A 8 -15.71 -1.29 8.53
C SER A 8 -15.95 0.22 8.55
N LEU A 9 -14.97 1.02 8.99
CA LEU A 9 -15.04 2.49 8.95
C LEU A 9 -14.87 3.04 7.52
N MET A 10 -14.31 2.25 6.60
CA MET A 10 -14.16 2.61 5.19
C MET A 10 -15.48 2.55 4.42
N ASP A 11 -16.52 1.90 4.97
CA ASP A 11 -17.86 1.89 4.38
C ASP A 11 -18.60 3.23 4.57
N VAL A 12 -18.07 4.13 5.42
CA VAL A 12 -18.64 5.47 5.60
C VAL A 12 -18.28 6.32 4.39
N THR A 13 -19.32 6.85 3.73
CA THR A 13 -19.16 7.62 2.51
C THR A 13 -18.85 9.09 2.78
N TYR A 14 -17.96 9.66 1.97
CA TYR A 14 -17.59 11.07 2.05
C TYR A 14 -17.42 11.68 0.66
N GLY A 15 -17.67 12.97 0.56
CA GLY A 15 -17.11 13.80 -0.51
C GLY A 15 -15.66 14.15 -0.23
N LEU A 16 -15.03 14.87 -1.18
CA LEU A 16 -13.72 15.48 -0.98
C LEU A 16 -13.83 17.00 -1.13
N TYR A 17 -13.21 17.71 -0.19
CA TYR A 17 -13.37 19.15 -0.04
C TYR A 17 -12.03 19.82 0.21
N ILE A 18 -11.89 21.07 -0.21
CA ILE A 18 -10.88 21.98 0.35
C ILE A 18 -11.56 22.82 1.42
N ILE A 19 -11.11 22.67 2.66
CA ILE A 19 -11.53 23.49 3.80
C ILE A 19 -10.50 24.59 3.96
N SER A 20 -10.93 25.84 3.93
CA SER A 20 -10.04 26.99 3.99
C SER A 20 -10.46 28.02 5.03
N SER A 21 -9.50 28.84 5.42
CA SER A 21 -9.69 29.95 6.36
C SER A 21 -8.56 30.96 6.17
N LYS A 22 -8.55 32.01 7.00
CA LYS A 22 -7.57 33.09 6.94
C LYS A 22 -7.04 33.48 8.32
N SER A 23 -5.91 34.18 8.34
CA SER A 23 -5.41 34.89 9.52
C SER A 23 -4.82 36.23 9.07
N GLY A 24 -5.51 37.33 9.37
CA GLY A 24 -5.24 38.63 8.75
C GLY A 24 -5.39 38.56 7.23
N ASP A 25 -4.33 38.90 6.50
CA ASP A 25 -4.25 38.84 5.03
C ASP A 25 -3.75 37.48 4.51
N LYS A 26 -3.35 36.56 5.41
CA LYS A 26 -2.84 35.25 5.01
C LYS A 26 -3.98 34.27 4.78
N LEU A 27 -3.87 33.49 3.72
CA LEU A 27 -4.85 32.53 3.25
C LEU A 27 -4.27 31.12 3.40
N ASN A 28 -5.09 30.15 3.83
CA ASN A 28 -4.66 28.76 3.86
C ASN A 28 -5.84 27.79 3.78
N GLY A 29 -5.59 26.60 3.23
CA GLY A 29 -6.57 25.53 3.14
C GLY A 29 -5.93 24.15 3.25
N CYS A 30 -6.76 23.13 3.48
CA CYS A 30 -6.36 21.74 3.42
C CYS A 30 -7.46 20.88 2.81
N ILE A 31 -7.06 19.76 2.21
CA ILE A 31 -8.01 18.70 1.85
C ILE A 31 -8.62 18.11 3.13
N GLY A 32 -9.93 17.90 3.11
CA GLY A 32 -10.68 17.20 4.13
C GLY A 32 -11.87 16.47 3.53
N ASN A 33 -12.32 15.41 4.19
CA ASN A 33 -13.49 14.63 3.80
C ASN A 33 -14.59 14.60 4.88
N ALA A 34 -14.21 14.78 6.15
CA ALA A 34 -15.15 14.85 7.27
C ALA A 34 -15.89 16.19 7.32
N VAL A 35 -16.87 16.32 6.44
CA VAL A 35 -17.80 17.44 6.34
C VAL A 35 -19.22 16.89 6.35
N THR A 36 -20.09 17.47 7.18
CA THR A 36 -21.50 17.06 7.25
C THR A 36 -22.41 18.22 7.62
N GLN A 37 -23.58 18.32 6.98
CA GLN A 37 -24.61 19.27 7.41
C GLN A 37 -25.20 18.79 8.74
N THR A 38 -25.30 19.70 9.72
CA THR A 38 -25.75 19.37 11.09
C THR A 38 -27.17 19.82 11.39
N SER A 39 -27.67 20.88 10.76
CA SER A 39 -29.05 21.36 10.90
C SER A 39 -29.56 21.98 9.59
N ALA A 40 -30.87 21.91 9.38
CA ALA A 40 -31.56 22.56 8.27
C ALA A 40 -32.07 23.98 8.64
N GLU A 41 -32.47 24.21 9.89
CA GLU A 41 -33.02 25.49 10.34
C GLU A 41 -32.57 25.85 11.77
N PRO A 42 -31.71 26.87 11.96
CA PRO A 42 -30.92 27.53 10.92
C PRO A 42 -29.95 26.52 10.26
N PRO A 43 -29.54 26.74 8.99
CA PRO A 43 -28.62 25.84 8.32
C PRO A 43 -27.23 25.89 8.96
N THR A 44 -26.73 24.74 9.40
CA THR A 44 -25.41 24.60 10.02
C THR A 44 -24.65 23.42 9.42
N ILE A 45 -23.32 23.52 9.44
CA ILE A 45 -22.41 22.52 8.87
C ILE A 45 -21.24 22.29 9.83
N ALA A 46 -20.74 21.06 9.89
CA ALA A 46 -19.57 20.70 10.67
C ALA A 46 -18.42 20.27 9.78
N VAL A 47 -17.20 20.66 10.17
CA VAL A 47 -15.95 20.18 9.59
C VAL A 47 -15.01 19.69 10.69
N CYS A 48 -14.37 18.54 10.49
CA CYS A 48 -13.35 18.02 11.41
C CYS A 48 -11.95 18.20 10.81
N VAL A 49 -11.12 19.00 11.48
CA VAL A 49 -9.77 19.34 10.99
C VAL A 49 -8.73 18.99 12.06
N ASN A 50 -7.68 18.28 11.66
CA ASN A 50 -6.59 17.89 12.57
C ASN A 50 -5.92 19.10 13.20
N GLN A 51 -5.64 19.03 14.51
CA GLN A 51 -5.06 20.14 15.27
C GLN A 51 -3.66 20.55 14.79
N LYS A 52 -2.92 19.68 14.09
CA LYS A 52 -1.60 20.01 13.51
C LYS A 52 -1.71 20.90 12.25
N HIS A 53 -2.85 20.88 11.56
CA HIS A 53 -3.02 21.62 10.30
C HIS A 53 -3.06 23.13 10.55
N LEU A 54 -2.38 23.90 9.69
CA LEU A 54 -2.46 25.38 9.75
C LEU A 54 -3.91 25.87 9.56
N THR A 55 -4.72 25.15 8.79
CA THR A 55 -6.13 25.47 8.58
C THR A 55 -6.90 25.45 9.89
N ASN A 56 -6.68 24.46 10.78
CA ASN A 56 -7.31 24.41 12.10
C ASN A 56 -7.01 25.67 12.91
N GLN A 57 -5.73 26.06 12.94
CA GLN A 57 -5.29 27.28 13.61
C GLN A 57 -6.00 28.53 13.04
N TYR A 58 -6.08 28.66 11.71
CA TYR A 58 -6.73 29.81 11.08
C TYR A 58 -8.23 29.87 11.34
N ILE A 59 -8.91 28.71 11.39
CA ILE A 59 -10.33 28.65 11.76
C ILE A 59 -10.53 29.12 13.20
N LYS A 60 -9.68 28.68 14.14
CA LYS A 60 -9.72 29.12 15.54
C LYS A 60 -9.48 30.62 15.69
N GLU A 61 -8.54 31.18 14.95
CA GLU A 61 -8.17 32.59 15.02
C GLU A 61 -9.21 33.51 14.38
N SER A 62 -9.77 33.12 13.24
CA SER A 62 -10.69 33.96 12.46
C SER A 62 -12.16 33.75 12.79
N GLY A 63 -12.53 32.60 13.35
CA GLY A 63 -13.91 32.22 13.58
C GLY A 63 -14.70 31.96 12.30
N VAL A 64 -14.03 31.77 11.15
CA VAL A 64 -14.68 31.51 9.86
C VAL A 64 -14.00 30.39 9.10
N PHE A 65 -14.77 29.71 8.25
CA PHE A 65 -14.23 28.77 7.28
C PHE A 65 -15.06 28.75 6.00
N SER A 66 -14.41 28.36 4.91
CA SER A 66 -15.04 28.05 3.64
C SER A 66 -14.80 26.58 3.27
N ILE A 67 -15.71 26.02 2.48
CA ILE A 67 -15.64 24.66 1.95
C ILE A 67 -15.80 24.78 0.44
N SER A 68 -14.82 24.32 -0.33
CA SER A 68 -14.91 24.14 -1.79
C SER A 68 -15.19 22.66 -2.07
N ILE A 69 -16.33 22.34 -2.68
CA ILE A 69 -16.76 20.98 -3.01
C ILE A 69 -16.13 20.60 -4.34
N LEU A 70 -15.22 19.63 -4.33
CA LEU A 70 -14.30 19.39 -5.44
C LEU A 70 -14.92 18.49 -6.52
N SER A 71 -14.49 18.69 -7.76
CA SER A 71 -14.87 17.87 -8.91
C SER A 71 -13.83 16.82 -9.27
N LYS A 72 -14.25 15.77 -9.99
CA LYS A 72 -13.38 14.63 -10.37
C LYS A 72 -12.19 15.01 -11.26
N ASP A 73 -12.25 16.15 -11.94
CA ASP A 73 -11.18 16.69 -12.79
C ASP A 73 -10.08 17.42 -11.99
N LEU A 74 -10.12 17.38 -10.64
CA LEU A 74 -9.10 17.97 -9.77
C LEU A 74 -7.68 17.44 -10.10
N PRO A 75 -6.71 18.33 -10.42
CA PRO A 75 -5.35 17.92 -10.72
C PRO A 75 -4.63 17.33 -9.51
N ARG A 76 -3.76 16.34 -9.77
CA ARG A 76 -2.88 15.74 -8.75
C ARG A 76 -2.00 16.78 -8.04
N LYS A 77 -1.59 17.85 -8.73
CA LYS A 77 -0.80 18.93 -8.12
C LYS A 77 -1.59 19.63 -7.02
N THR A 78 -2.82 20.07 -7.30
CA THR A 78 -3.69 20.76 -6.34
C THR A 78 -4.01 19.86 -5.16
N LEU A 79 -4.35 18.60 -5.41
CA LEU A 79 -4.52 17.60 -4.37
C LEU A 79 -3.24 17.45 -3.51
N GLY A 80 -2.07 17.40 -4.14
CA GLY A 80 -0.75 17.33 -3.48
C GLY A 80 -0.48 18.53 -2.57
N ASP A 81 -0.67 19.73 -3.11
CA ASP A 81 -0.38 20.99 -2.43
C ASP A 81 -1.34 21.23 -1.23
N PHE A 82 -2.62 20.90 -1.38
CA PHE A 82 -3.60 21.06 -0.30
C PHE A 82 -3.65 19.88 0.67
N GLY A 83 -3.33 18.66 0.22
CA GLY A 83 -3.41 17.44 1.02
C GLY A 83 -2.13 17.08 1.78
N PHE A 84 -0.95 17.31 1.22
CA PHE A 84 0.32 16.77 1.76
C PHE A 84 1.36 17.83 2.11
N LYS A 85 1.10 19.10 1.78
CA LYS A 85 1.98 20.22 2.15
C LYS A 85 1.31 21.12 3.18
N SER A 86 2.11 21.78 4.01
CA SER A 86 1.64 22.74 5.00
C SER A 86 1.68 24.15 4.43
N GLY A 87 0.65 24.96 4.70
CA GLY A 87 0.65 26.39 4.35
C GLY A 87 1.66 27.22 5.14
N ARG A 88 2.36 26.60 6.09
CA ARG A 88 3.52 27.21 6.77
C ARG A 88 4.75 27.24 5.87
N ASP A 89 4.84 26.31 4.92
CA ASP A 89 6.01 26.10 4.07
C ASP A 89 5.80 26.63 2.65
N ILE A 90 4.55 26.59 2.16
CA ILE A 90 4.18 27.05 0.82
C ILE A 90 2.95 27.96 0.86
N ASP A 91 2.87 28.90 -0.07
CA ASP A 91 1.62 29.59 -0.37
C ASP A 91 0.80 28.73 -1.33
N LYS A 92 -0.23 28.07 -0.79
CA LYS A 92 -1.08 27.14 -1.54
C LYS A 92 -2.00 27.84 -2.53
N PHE A 93 -2.24 29.14 -2.37
CA PHE A 93 -3.14 29.91 -3.22
C PHE A 93 -2.42 30.75 -4.28
N ALA A 94 -1.08 30.79 -4.27
CA ALA A 94 -0.28 31.61 -5.18
C ALA A 94 -0.43 31.26 -6.66
N GLU A 95 -0.70 29.99 -6.99
CA GLU A 95 -0.84 29.48 -8.36
C GLU A 95 -2.22 28.86 -8.62
N THR A 96 -3.24 29.31 -7.90
CA THR A 96 -4.61 28.79 -8.03
C THR A 96 -5.61 29.89 -8.29
N ASP A 97 -6.67 29.58 -9.02
CA ASP A 97 -7.78 30.51 -9.21
C ASP A 97 -8.74 30.43 -8.02
N TYR A 98 -8.78 31.51 -7.24
CA TYR A 98 -9.65 31.63 -6.07
C TYR A 98 -10.39 32.96 -6.04
N MET A 99 -11.47 32.99 -5.27
CA MET A 99 -12.18 34.21 -4.88
C MET A 99 -12.17 34.35 -3.35
N LEU A 100 -12.28 35.58 -2.86
CA LEU A 100 -12.55 35.81 -1.44
C LEU A 100 -14.06 35.80 -1.21
N GLY A 101 -14.49 35.00 -0.25
CA GLY A 101 -15.88 34.96 0.18
C GLY A 101 -16.29 36.22 0.97
N GLU A 102 -17.57 36.31 1.33
CA GLU A 102 -18.08 37.40 2.19
C GLU A 102 -17.45 37.39 3.58
N THR A 103 -17.06 36.21 4.07
CA THR A 103 -16.29 36.02 5.32
C THR A 103 -14.81 36.43 5.19
N GLY A 104 -14.35 36.65 3.96
CA GLY A 104 -12.94 36.85 3.62
C GLY A 104 -12.10 35.57 3.60
N ALA A 105 -12.67 34.40 3.91
CA ALA A 105 -11.99 33.13 3.68
C ALA A 105 -11.87 32.86 2.15
N PRO A 106 -10.77 32.24 1.69
CA PRO A 106 -10.58 31.97 0.27
C PRO A 106 -11.45 30.78 -0.18
N ILE A 107 -11.97 30.85 -1.41
CA ILE A 107 -12.76 29.79 -2.05
C ILE A 107 -12.04 29.44 -3.34
N LEU A 108 -11.62 28.19 -3.50
CA LEU A 108 -11.08 27.72 -4.77
C LEU A 108 -12.21 27.74 -5.81
N THR A 109 -11.95 28.31 -6.99
CA THR A 109 -12.95 28.41 -8.07
C THR A 109 -12.71 27.37 -9.15
N GLU A 110 -11.46 27.06 -9.45
CA GLU A 110 -11.13 25.93 -10.29
C GLU A 110 -11.49 24.60 -9.61
N TYR A 111 -11.90 23.61 -10.41
CA TYR A 111 -12.21 22.25 -9.95
C TYR A 111 -13.20 22.16 -8.77
N THR A 112 -14.12 23.12 -8.68
CA THR A 112 -15.09 23.25 -7.61
C THR A 112 -16.50 23.30 -8.19
N LEU A 113 -17.41 22.50 -7.65
CA LEU A 113 -18.82 22.49 -8.05
C LEU A 113 -19.58 23.63 -7.39
N SER A 114 -19.38 23.76 -6.09
CA SER A 114 -20.09 24.68 -5.20
C SER A 114 -19.24 24.97 -3.99
N TYR A 115 -19.57 26.06 -3.32
CA TYR A 115 -18.90 26.46 -2.10
C TYR A 115 -19.88 26.75 -0.97
N ILE A 116 -19.37 26.68 0.26
CA ILE A 116 -20.08 27.04 1.47
C ILE A 116 -19.17 27.92 2.30
N GLU A 117 -19.71 29.01 2.84
CA GLU A 117 -19.07 29.87 3.83
C GLU A 117 -19.82 29.77 5.15
N ALA A 118 -19.07 29.69 6.24
CA ALA A 118 -19.65 29.58 7.57
C ALA A 118 -18.87 30.38 8.63
N GLU A 119 -19.64 30.92 9.58
CA GLU A 119 -19.13 31.49 10.82
C GLU A 119 -19.21 30.42 11.92
N VAL A 120 -18.10 30.20 12.64
CA VAL A 120 -18.01 29.22 13.73
C VAL A 120 -18.93 29.66 14.87
N ILE A 121 -19.84 28.77 15.26
CA ILE A 121 -20.75 28.96 16.39
C ILE A 121 -20.39 28.07 17.58
N GLU A 122 -19.69 26.95 17.35
CA GLU A 122 -19.22 26.04 18.38
C GLU A 122 -17.97 25.30 17.89
N GLN A 123 -17.09 24.92 18.81
CA GLN A 123 -15.93 24.08 18.52
C GLN A 123 -15.73 23.02 19.61
N VAL A 124 -15.50 21.78 19.19
CA VAL A 124 -15.33 20.64 20.10
C VAL A 124 -14.01 19.96 19.80
N GLU A 125 -13.15 19.83 20.80
CA GLU A 125 -11.92 19.04 20.68
C GLU A 125 -12.27 17.56 20.78
N VAL A 126 -11.84 16.78 19.78
CA VAL A 126 -12.09 15.34 19.64
C VAL A 126 -10.75 14.63 19.39
N GLU A 127 -10.06 14.30 20.48
CA GLU A 127 -8.71 13.74 20.48
C GLU A 127 -7.72 14.57 19.63
N THR A 128 -7.36 14.10 18.44
CA THR A 128 -6.38 14.75 17.55
C THR A 128 -6.98 15.81 16.62
N HIS A 129 -8.30 15.95 16.59
CA HIS A 129 -9.01 16.85 15.70
C HIS A 129 -9.83 17.87 16.48
N THR A 130 -10.13 18.99 15.83
CA THR A 130 -11.18 19.90 16.30
C THR A 130 -12.33 19.81 15.31
N MET A 131 -13.52 19.58 15.84
CA MET A 131 -14.78 19.69 15.11
C MET A 131 -15.29 21.12 15.23
N PHE A 132 -15.35 21.84 14.12
CA PHE A 132 -15.92 23.17 14.04
C PHE A 132 -17.35 23.07 13.53
N ILE A 133 -18.30 23.62 14.26
CA ILE A 133 -19.69 23.75 13.83
C ILE A 133 -19.90 25.21 13.42
N GLY A 134 -20.27 25.42 12.17
CA GLY A 134 -20.49 26.73 11.59
C GLY A 134 -21.94 26.95 11.20
N LYS A 135 -22.43 28.18 11.41
CA LYS A 135 -23.66 28.66 10.79
C LYS A 135 -23.35 29.07 9.36
N ILE A 136 -24.09 28.51 8.40
CA ILE A 136 -23.89 28.84 6.99
C ILE A 136 -24.34 30.28 6.75
N VAL A 137 -23.44 31.10 6.21
CA VAL A 137 -23.72 32.51 5.87
C VAL A 137 -23.89 32.70 4.37
N LYS A 138 -23.22 31.87 3.56
CA LYS A 138 -23.38 31.86 2.10
C LYS A 138 -23.10 30.48 1.54
N SER A 139 -23.77 30.14 0.45
CA SER A 139 -23.45 28.99 -0.38
C SER A 139 -23.93 29.26 -1.79
N ASP A 140 -23.15 28.89 -2.80
CA ASP A 140 -23.57 28.96 -4.20
C ASP A 140 -22.81 27.94 -5.04
N TYR A 141 -23.26 27.75 -6.27
CA TYR A 141 -22.54 26.99 -7.26
C TYR A 141 -21.42 27.82 -7.90
N VAL A 142 -20.33 27.15 -8.21
CA VAL A 142 -19.28 27.63 -9.10
C VAL A 142 -19.47 27.04 -10.50
N ASP A 143 -19.71 25.73 -10.57
CA ASP A 143 -19.95 24.99 -11.81
C ASP A 143 -20.86 23.77 -11.55
N GLN A 144 -22.14 23.85 -11.96
CA GLN A 144 -23.15 22.83 -11.72
C GLN A 144 -23.01 21.58 -12.61
N ASP A 145 -22.28 21.70 -13.72
CA ASP A 145 -22.23 20.65 -14.74
C ASP A 145 -21.13 19.61 -14.44
N LYS A 146 -20.31 19.85 -13.42
CA LYS A 146 -19.24 18.95 -13.00
C LYS A 146 -19.73 17.82 -12.10
N GLU A 147 -19.00 16.71 -12.10
CA GLU A 147 -19.24 15.59 -11.20
C GLU A 147 -18.47 15.72 -9.89
N PRO A 148 -19.09 15.47 -8.73
CA PRO A 148 -18.42 15.58 -7.44
C PRO A 148 -17.36 14.49 -7.27
N LEU A 149 -16.23 14.88 -6.69
CA LEU A 149 -15.17 13.97 -6.27
C LEU A 149 -15.55 13.35 -4.92
N THR A 150 -15.86 12.06 -4.93
CA THR A 150 -16.09 11.28 -3.71
C THR A 150 -14.78 10.71 -3.19
N TYR A 151 -14.73 10.44 -1.89
CA TYR A 151 -13.60 9.77 -1.26
C TYR A 151 -13.39 8.35 -1.82
N ASP A 152 -14.47 7.64 -2.12
CA ASP A 152 -14.40 6.32 -2.78
C ASP A 152 -13.78 6.41 -4.18
N TYR A 153 -14.13 7.43 -4.97
CA TYR A 153 -13.52 7.65 -6.28
C TYR A 153 -12.03 8.02 -6.14
N TYR A 154 -11.70 8.85 -5.16
CA TYR A 154 -10.33 9.22 -4.84
C TYR A 154 -9.43 8.02 -4.53
N HIS A 155 -9.93 7.08 -3.72
CA HIS A 155 -9.21 5.85 -3.37
C HIS A 155 -9.20 4.83 -4.50
N ASN A 156 -10.36 4.47 -5.02
CA ASN A 156 -10.48 3.32 -5.92
C ASN A 156 -10.07 3.64 -7.36
N VAL A 157 -10.20 4.89 -7.80
CA VAL A 157 -9.93 5.29 -9.19
C VAL A 157 -8.66 6.13 -9.29
N MET A 158 -8.52 7.14 -8.43
CA MET A 158 -7.34 8.01 -8.47
C MET A 158 -6.12 7.38 -7.77
N LYS A 159 -6.30 6.24 -7.07
CA LYS A 159 -5.28 5.58 -6.24
C LYS A 159 -4.60 6.55 -5.27
N GLY A 160 -5.41 7.48 -4.74
CA GLY A 160 -4.96 8.51 -3.83
C GLY A 160 -4.72 7.97 -2.43
N LYS A 161 -3.83 8.62 -1.66
CA LYS A 161 -3.58 8.26 -0.26
C LYS A 161 -4.27 9.24 0.68
N SER A 162 -4.72 8.79 1.83
CA SER A 162 -5.19 9.70 2.88
C SER A 162 -4.02 10.39 3.57
N PRO A 163 -4.02 11.73 3.70
CA PRO A 163 -3.00 12.43 4.48
C PRO A 163 -3.05 12.03 5.96
N GLU A 164 -1.92 12.09 6.67
CA GLU A 164 -1.81 11.75 8.11
C GLU A 164 -2.85 12.48 9.00
N GLY A 165 -3.27 13.68 8.60
CA GLY A 165 -4.27 14.46 9.32
C GLY A 165 -5.74 14.20 8.95
N ALA A 166 -6.05 13.32 7.99
CA ALA A 166 -7.45 13.00 7.68
C ALA A 166 -8.06 12.12 8.81
N PRO A 167 -9.33 12.30 9.19
CA PRO A 167 -10.00 11.39 10.14
C PRO A 167 -10.08 9.94 9.65
N THR A 168 -9.97 9.76 8.34
CA THR A 168 -9.93 8.48 7.64
C THR A 168 -8.50 7.97 7.41
N TYR A 169 -7.50 8.62 8.01
CA TYR A 169 -6.13 8.15 7.93
C TYR A 169 -5.95 6.85 8.70
N SER A 170 -5.61 5.80 7.98
CA SER A 170 -5.34 4.47 8.50
C SER A 170 -3.86 4.26 8.84
N GLY A 171 -3.09 5.29 9.20
CA GLY A 171 -1.69 5.06 9.65
C GLY A 171 -0.69 4.72 8.53
N GLY A 172 -1.08 4.83 7.26
CA GLY A 172 -0.33 4.20 6.17
C GLY A 172 -0.49 2.67 6.15
N GLU A 173 -1.42 2.12 6.94
CA GLU A 173 -1.75 0.69 6.94
C GLU A 173 -2.52 0.29 5.68
N GLU A 174 -3.11 1.24 4.94
CA GLU A 174 -3.57 1.02 3.55
C GLU A 174 -2.43 0.53 2.62
N GLU A 175 -1.17 0.84 2.94
CA GLU A 175 -0.02 0.21 2.28
C GLU A 175 0.50 -1.05 2.98
N LYS A 176 0.16 -1.33 4.23
CA LYS A 176 0.54 -2.61 4.85
C LYS A 176 -0.43 -3.73 4.48
N SER A 177 -1.74 -3.50 4.50
CA SER A 177 -2.70 -4.54 4.15
C SER A 177 -2.73 -4.88 2.65
N GLN A 178 -2.39 -3.93 1.76
CA GLN A 178 -2.26 -4.21 0.32
C GLN A 178 -0.83 -4.55 -0.13
N LYS A 179 0.24 -4.14 0.58
CA LYS A 179 1.59 -4.67 0.28
C LYS A 179 1.82 -6.04 0.90
N GLU A 180 1.23 -6.37 2.04
CA GLU A 180 1.43 -7.71 2.63
C GLU A 180 0.70 -8.78 1.80
N GLU A 181 -0.48 -8.52 1.21
CA GLU A 181 -1.12 -9.48 0.28
C GLU A 181 -0.56 -9.46 -1.17
N GLN A 182 0.06 -8.35 -1.64
CA GLN A 182 0.73 -8.34 -2.97
C GLN A 182 2.22 -8.68 -2.92
N SER A 183 2.83 -8.79 -1.74
CA SER A 183 4.23 -9.20 -1.60
C SER A 183 4.47 -10.71 -1.62
N GLU A 184 3.40 -11.52 -1.65
CA GLU A 184 3.49 -12.99 -1.63
C GLU A 184 2.94 -13.68 -2.89
N GLN A 185 2.71 -12.96 -4.00
CA GLN A 185 2.38 -13.67 -5.25
C GLN A 185 3.66 -14.30 -5.83
N GLN A 186 3.62 -15.63 -5.96
CA GLN A 186 4.71 -16.45 -6.48
C GLN A 186 5.23 -15.88 -7.81
N LYS A 187 6.49 -15.47 -7.84
CA LYS A 187 7.16 -15.06 -9.08
C LYS A 187 7.57 -16.30 -9.86
N TYR A 188 7.76 -16.18 -11.17
CA TYR A 188 8.17 -17.30 -12.01
C TYR A 188 9.35 -16.91 -12.89
N LYS A 189 10.38 -17.74 -12.94
CA LYS A 189 11.58 -17.54 -13.75
C LYS A 189 11.55 -18.45 -14.97
N CYS A 190 11.82 -17.89 -16.14
CA CYS A 190 12.04 -18.64 -17.36
C CYS A 190 13.37 -19.41 -17.27
N GLU A 191 13.35 -20.73 -17.52
CA GLU A 191 14.55 -21.56 -17.54
C GLU A 191 15.49 -21.21 -18.71
N VAL A 192 14.94 -20.76 -19.83
CA VAL A 192 15.69 -20.54 -21.06
C VAL A 192 16.48 -19.23 -21.06
N CYS A 193 15.91 -18.15 -20.53
CA CYS A 193 16.51 -16.81 -20.58
C CYS A 193 16.64 -16.12 -19.23
N GLY A 194 16.08 -16.70 -18.16
CA GLY A 194 16.11 -16.12 -16.82
C GLY A 194 15.15 -14.94 -16.62
N TYR A 195 14.29 -14.61 -17.59
CA TYR A 195 13.23 -13.62 -17.42
C TYR A 195 12.35 -13.98 -16.22
N VAL A 196 12.09 -13.00 -15.36
CA VAL A 196 11.25 -13.19 -14.17
C VAL A 196 9.91 -12.52 -14.41
N TYR A 197 8.86 -13.34 -14.49
CA TYR A 197 7.49 -12.86 -14.39
C TYR A 197 7.21 -12.50 -12.93
N ASP A 198 6.94 -11.22 -12.71
CA ASP A 198 6.56 -10.66 -11.42
C ASP A 198 5.09 -10.25 -11.53
N PRO A 199 4.14 -10.99 -10.92
CA PRO A 199 2.71 -10.68 -10.98
C PRO A 199 2.41 -9.23 -10.59
N ALA A 200 3.16 -8.65 -9.65
CA ALA A 200 3.01 -7.26 -9.23
C ALA A 200 3.35 -6.25 -10.34
N LYS A 201 4.19 -6.65 -11.31
CA LYS A 201 4.54 -5.83 -12.48
C LYS A 201 3.70 -6.16 -13.71
N GLY A 202 3.24 -7.41 -13.83
CA GLY A 202 2.59 -7.91 -15.04
C GLY A 202 3.55 -7.91 -16.25
N ASP A 203 2.99 -7.84 -17.45
CA ASP A 203 3.72 -7.68 -18.71
C ASP A 203 2.93 -6.75 -19.67
N PRO A 204 2.89 -5.43 -19.38
CA PRO A 204 2.00 -4.50 -20.08
C PRO A 204 2.30 -4.37 -21.58
N ASP A 205 3.56 -4.52 -21.96
CA ASP A 205 4.00 -4.48 -23.37
C ASP A 205 3.40 -5.64 -24.19
N ASN A 206 3.00 -6.72 -23.53
CA ASN A 206 2.34 -7.89 -24.12
C ASN A 206 0.89 -8.07 -23.64
N GLY A 207 0.27 -6.99 -23.16
CA GLY A 207 -1.16 -6.94 -22.83
C GLY A 207 -1.54 -7.62 -21.51
N VAL A 208 -0.57 -7.81 -20.59
CA VAL A 208 -0.81 -8.34 -19.25
C VAL A 208 -0.67 -7.21 -18.23
N GLU A 209 -1.77 -6.86 -17.57
CA GLU A 209 -1.78 -5.77 -16.61
C GLU A 209 -1.04 -6.13 -15.31
N ALA A 210 -0.47 -5.14 -14.64
CA ALA A 210 0.12 -5.30 -13.31
C ALA A 210 -0.91 -5.84 -12.32
N GLY A 211 -0.55 -6.88 -11.57
CA GLY A 211 -1.43 -7.61 -10.65
C GLY A 211 -2.04 -8.89 -11.24
N THR A 212 -1.74 -9.26 -12.49
CA THR A 212 -2.21 -10.52 -13.08
C THR A 212 -1.47 -11.71 -12.49
N ALA A 213 -2.18 -12.65 -11.84
CA ALA A 213 -1.59 -13.86 -11.29
C ALA A 213 -1.04 -14.79 -12.38
N TRP A 214 -0.15 -15.71 -12.00
CA TRP A 214 0.44 -16.65 -12.96
C TRP A 214 -0.65 -17.49 -13.62
N GLU A 215 -1.60 -18.02 -12.87
CA GLU A 215 -2.73 -18.84 -13.32
C GLU A 215 -3.63 -18.10 -14.32
N ASP A 216 -3.76 -16.79 -14.15
CA ASP A 216 -4.65 -15.92 -14.93
C ASP A 216 -4.00 -15.38 -16.21
N LEU A 217 -2.74 -15.75 -16.48
CA LEU A 217 -2.07 -15.39 -17.74
C LEU A 217 -2.86 -15.91 -18.95
N PRO A 218 -3.04 -15.11 -20.02
CA PRO A 218 -3.70 -15.54 -21.24
C PRO A 218 -3.10 -16.83 -21.79
N HIS A 219 -3.94 -17.73 -22.31
CA HIS A 219 -3.50 -19.05 -22.84
C HIS A 219 -2.43 -18.95 -23.95
N GLY A 220 -2.34 -17.80 -24.64
CA GLY A 220 -1.33 -17.55 -25.69
C GLY A 220 -0.13 -16.72 -25.23
N TRP A 221 -0.02 -16.40 -23.93
CA TRP A 221 1.09 -15.63 -23.41
C TRP A 221 2.38 -16.45 -23.47
N LYS A 222 3.47 -15.79 -23.89
CA LYS A 222 4.80 -16.37 -24.10
C LYS A 222 5.82 -15.50 -23.40
N CYS A 223 6.98 -16.07 -23.05
CA CYS A 223 8.08 -15.31 -22.50
C CYS A 223 8.41 -14.09 -23.39
N PRO A 224 8.39 -12.85 -22.87
CA PRO A 224 8.63 -11.65 -23.69
C PRO A 224 10.09 -11.54 -24.16
N VAL A 225 11.00 -12.31 -23.57
CA VAL A 225 12.43 -12.31 -23.92
C VAL A 225 12.77 -13.38 -24.96
N CYS A 226 12.28 -14.61 -24.82
CA CYS A 226 12.67 -15.72 -25.70
C CYS A 226 11.52 -16.44 -26.41
N GLY A 227 10.26 -16.07 -26.17
CA GLY A 227 9.09 -16.58 -26.90
C GLY A 227 8.66 -18.02 -26.55
N VAL A 228 9.27 -18.64 -25.54
CA VAL A 228 8.85 -19.95 -25.03
C VAL A 228 7.51 -19.86 -24.31
N ASP A 229 6.82 -20.99 -24.24
CA ASP A 229 5.53 -21.08 -23.58
C ASP A 229 5.68 -21.11 -22.05
N LYS A 230 4.54 -20.97 -21.37
CA LYS A 230 4.43 -20.88 -19.91
C LYS A 230 4.94 -22.12 -19.17
N ASP A 231 5.06 -23.25 -19.85
CA ASP A 231 5.60 -24.51 -19.32
C ASP A 231 7.12 -24.46 -19.05
N GLN A 232 7.84 -23.49 -19.60
CA GLN A 232 9.29 -23.31 -19.42
C GLN A 232 9.65 -22.33 -18.28
N PHE A 233 8.75 -22.18 -17.30
CA PHE A 233 8.89 -21.28 -16.17
C PHE A 233 8.70 -22.01 -14.84
N PHE A 234 9.49 -21.63 -13.84
CA PHE A 234 9.46 -22.21 -12.50
C PHE A 234 9.28 -21.15 -11.40
N PRO A 235 8.65 -21.48 -10.26
CA PRO A 235 8.51 -20.59 -9.11
C PRO A 235 9.86 -20.03 -8.58
N LEU A 236 9.92 -18.72 -8.42
CA LEU A 236 11.00 -17.96 -7.78
C LEU A 236 10.56 -17.69 -6.34
N GLU A 237 11.20 -18.37 -5.39
CA GLU A 237 10.90 -18.45 -3.94
C GLU A 237 10.01 -19.62 -3.51
N ALA A 238 10.53 -20.84 -3.65
CA ALA A 238 10.59 -21.73 -2.49
C ALA A 238 12.01 -21.58 -1.91
N LYS A 239 12.16 -20.85 -0.80
CA LYS A 239 13.31 -21.08 0.07
C LYS A 239 12.88 -22.17 1.03
N VAL A 240 13.59 -23.30 0.96
CA VAL A 240 14.02 -24.05 2.14
C VAL A 240 14.29 -23.02 3.26
N THR A 241 13.41 -22.98 4.25
CA THR A 241 13.47 -22.00 5.33
C THR A 241 14.65 -22.33 6.23
N SER A 242 15.57 -21.38 6.35
CA SER A 242 16.63 -21.33 7.34
C SER A 242 16.08 -21.03 8.75
N GLU A 243 15.18 -21.90 9.24
CA GLU A 243 14.81 -22.05 10.66
C GLU A 243 14.93 -23.52 11.13
N GLU A 244 15.69 -24.36 10.42
CA GLU A 244 16.16 -25.66 10.92
C GLU A 244 17.70 -25.70 11.13
N GLU A 245 18.36 -24.54 11.31
CA GLU A 245 19.73 -24.53 11.84
C GLU A 245 19.79 -24.58 13.38
N ASP A 246 18.66 -24.61 14.09
CA ASP A 246 18.64 -24.86 15.54
C ASP A 246 17.67 -25.99 15.94
N LYS A 247 17.72 -27.13 15.22
CA LYS A 247 17.41 -28.51 15.70
C LYS A 247 17.46 -29.60 14.61
N ALA A 248 18.56 -29.71 13.86
CA ALA A 248 18.85 -30.95 13.10
C ALA A 248 20.34 -31.34 13.14
N GLY A 249 21.09 -30.78 14.08
CA GLY A 249 22.43 -31.26 14.46
C GLY A 249 22.40 -32.42 15.46
N SER A 250 21.42 -33.31 15.38
CA SER A 250 21.47 -34.59 16.11
C SER A 250 20.69 -35.67 15.35
N ASP A 251 21.41 -36.67 14.84
CA ASP A 251 20.97 -38.02 14.43
C ASP A 251 20.95 -38.42 12.93
N LEU A 252 21.57 -37.68 12.00
CA LEU A 252 21.98 -38.29 10.73
C LEU A 252 23.34 -38.97 10.90
N ALA A 253 23.33 -40.29 10.97
CA ALA A 253 24.53 -41.06 11.25
C ALA A 253 25.49 -41.10 10.06
N LYS A 254 26.78 -40.97 10.35
CA LYS A 254 27.84 -41.15 9.35
C LYS A 254 28.09 -42.64 9.14
N TYR A 255 28.61 -42.98 7.97
CA TYR A 255 28.91 -44.36 7.61
C TYR A 255 30.34 -44.46 7.09
N GLU A 256 31.12 -45.38 7.67
CA GLU A 256 32.49 -45.63 7.24
C GLU A 256 32.55 -46.87 6.35
N CYS A 257 33.25 -46.76 5.22
CA CYS A 257 33.51 -47.87 4.33
C CYS A 257 34.50 -48.85 4.97
N ASP A 258 34.08 -50.09 5.20
CA ASP A 258 34.89 -51.12 5.85
C ASP A 258 36.15 -51.52 5.03
N VAL A 259 36.18 -51.16 3.74
CA VAL A 259 37.26 -51.53 2.81
C VAL A 259 38.36 -50.48 2.72
N CYS A 260 38.02 -49.20 2.74
CA CYS A 260 38.99 -48.11 2.51
C CYS A 260 38.98 -47.00 3.57
N GLY A 261 38.04 -47.03 4.53
CA GLY A 261 37.92 -46.02 5.58
C GLY A 261 37.32 -44.69 5.10
N TYR A 262 36.75 -44.63 3.90
CA TYR A 262 36.00 -43.46 3.45
C TYR A 262 34.76 -43.26 4.34
N VAL A 263 34.62 -42.09 4.92
CA VAL A 263 33.44 -41.73 5.73
C VAL A 263 32.48 -40.95 4.85
N TYR A 264 31.31 -41.53 4.61
CA TYR A 264 30.18 -40.79 4.07
C TYR A 264 29.57 -39.95 5.21
N ASP A 265 29.70 -38.64 5.08
CA ASP A 265 29.03 -37.67 5.92
C ASP A 265 27.78 -37.15 5.20
N PRO A 266 26.56 -37.45 5.67
CA PRO A 266 25.34 -36.91 5.10
C PRO A 266 25.35 -35.39 4.99
N ALA A 267 26.06 -34.67 5.87
CA ALA A 267 26.15 -33.21 5.80
C ALA A 267 27.00 -32.72 4.62
N GLU A 268 27.90 -33.55 4.08
CA GLU A 268 28.75 -33.22 2.94
C GLU A 268 28.22 -33.84 1.62
N GLY A 269 27.56 -34.99 1.70
CA GLY A 269 27.10 -35.75 0.53
C GLY A 269 28.25 -36.42 -0.22
N ASP A 270 28.07 -36.63 -1.53
CA ASP A 270 29.12 -37.09 -2.45
C ASP A 270 28.96 -36.40 -3.82
N PRO A 271 29.41 -35.13 -3.94
CA PRO A 271 29.19 -34.33 -5.15
C PRO A 271 29.83 -34.91 -6.41
N ASP A 272 30.92 -35.68 -6.28
CA ASP A 272 31.60 -36.30 -7.40
C ASP A 272 30.76 -37.43 -8.04
N SER A 273 29.91 -38.07 -7.24
CA SER A 273 28.91 -39.05 -7.67
C SER A 273 27.50 -38.44 -7.87
N GLY A 274 27.38 -37.11 -7.80
CA GLY A 274 26.12 -36.40 -7.97
C GLY A 274 25.16 -36.50 -6.78
N ILE A 275 25.66 -36.81 -5.58
CA ILE A 275 24.89 -36.86 -4.34
C ILE A 275 25.03 -35.53 -3.61
N GLU A 276 23.91 -34.84 -3.42
CA GLU A 276 23.90 -33.55 -2.73
C GLU A 276 24.10 -33.68 -1.22
N ALA A 277 24.74 -32.68 -0.63
CA ALA A 277 24.82 -32.50 0.81
C ALA A 277 23.41 -32.51 1.44
N GLY A 278 23.26 -33.20 2.57
CA GLY A 278 22.00 -33.46 3.27
C GLY A 278 21.37 -34.82 2.96
N THR A 279 21.91 -35.61 2.02
CA THR A 279 21.36 -36.93 1.66
C THR A 279 21.72 -37.98 2.72
N ALA A 280 20.74 -38.65 3.34
CA ALA A 280 21.01 -39.73 4.30
C ALA A 280 21.60 -40.96 3.59
N PHE A 281 22.43 -41.75 4.30
CA PHE A 281 23.06 -42.93 3.71
C PHE A 281 22.03 -43.97 3.20
N GLU A 282 20.88 -44.08 3.88
CA GLU A 282 19.77 -44.96 3.49
C GLU A 282 19.09 -44.50 2.18
N ASP A 283 19.13 -43.20 1.89
CA ASP A 283 18.49 -42.57 0.72
C ASP A 283 19.41 -42.50 -0.51
N LEU A 284 20.67 -42.95 -0.38
CA LEU A 284 21.59 -43.05 -1.51
C LEU A 284 21.01 -43.99 -2.60
N PRO A 285 21.24 -43.70 -3.90
CA PRO A 285 20.84 -44.59 -4.99
C PRO A 285 21.33 -46.04 -4.79
N GLU A 286 20.60 -47.03 -5.32
CA GLU A 286 21.00 -48.45 -5.22
C GLU A 286 22.31 -48.76 -5.96
N ASP A 287 22.60 -47.99 -7.00
CA ASP A 287 23.80 -48.07 -7.82
C ASP A 287 24.95 -47.16 -7.32
N TRP A 288 24.74 -46.43 -6.22
CA TRP A 288 25.81 -45.67 -5.59
C TRP A 288 26.86 -46.61 -4.99
N VAL A 289 28.12 -46.26 -5.22
CA VAL A 289 29.30 -47.00 -4.75
C VAL A 289 30.25 -46.05 -4.04
N CYS A 290 31.09 -46.57 -3.14
CA CYS A 290 32.12 -45.78 -2.49
C CYS A 290 32.99 -45.06 -3.52
N PRO A 291 33.15 -43.72 -3.44
CA PRO A 291 33.91 -42.96 -4.43
C PRO A 291 35.42 -43.29 -4.43
N ILE A 292 35.93 -43.89 -3.35
CA ILE A 292 37.35 -44.23 -3.22
C ILE A 292 37.67 -45.63 -3.78
N CYS A 293 36.82 -46.63 -3.53
CA CYS A 293 37.14 -48.03 -3.87
C CYS A 293 36.06 -48.76 -4.68
N GLY A 294 34.91 -48.15 -4.94
CA GLY A 294 33.86 -48.67 -5.82
C GLY A 294 33.03 -49.82 -5.24
N VAL A 295 33.10 -50.09 -3.94
CA VAL A 295 32.24 -51.09 -3.28
C VAL A 295 30.85 -50.54 -3.01
N GLY A 296 29.86 -51.43 -2.96
CA GLY A 296 28.46 -51.05 -2.71
C GLY A 296 28.18 -50.65 -1.26
N LYS A 297 26.96 -50.14 -1.04
CA LYS A 297 26.46 -49.70 0.28
C LYS A 297 26.46 -50.80 1.35
N ASP A 298 26.52 -52.06 0.95
CA ASP A 298 26.59 -53.22 1.84
C ASP A 298 27.93 -53.35 2.58
N GLN A 299 28.97 -52.60 2.17
CA GLN A 299 30.31 -52.58 2.77
C GLN A 299 30.55 -51.32 3.61
N PHE A 300 29.50 -50.75 4.20
CA PHE A 300 29.55 -49.58 5.06
C PHE A 300 28.95 -49.88 6.44
N THR A 301 29.66 -49.46 7.48
CA THR A 301 29.21 -49.57 8.87
C THR A 301 28.83 -48.20 9.39
N LYS A 302 27.65 -48.12 10.03
CA LYS A 302 27.19 -46.91 10.74
C LYS A 302 28.15 -46.61 11.89
N ILE A 303 28.67 -45.40 11.93
CA ILE A 303 29.49 -44.89 13.04
C ILE A 303 28.64 -43.92 13.89
N GLU A 304 28.73 -44.05 15.20
CA GLU A 304 28.14 -43.11 16.17
C GLU A 304 29.22 -42.09 16.53
N ASP A 305 28.88 -40.80 16.58
CA ASP A 305 29.80 -39.72 16.97
C ASP A 305 30.29 -39.85 18.43
#